data_AF-A0A836SAC7-F1
#
_entry.id   AF-A0A836SAC7-F1
#
_cell.length_a   1.000
_cell.length_b   1.000
_cell.length_c   1.000
_cell.angle_alpha   90.00
_cell.angle_beta   90.00
_cell.angle_gamma   90.00
#
_symmetry.space_group_name_H-M   'P 1'
#
loop_
_entity.id
_entity.type
_entity.pdbx_description
1 polymer ?
#
loop_
_entity_poly.entity_id
_entity_poly.type
_entity_poly.pdbx_seq_one_letter_code
_entity_poly.pdbx_strand_id
1 'polypeptide(L)'
;MKYDISSIPKIIHQTGKNKHVPPNCVPLQRTWLTHHPDWEYRLWTDVDNRAFISQHYPWFLPIYDSYPENIMRVDAVRYFILYHYERAVCRFRF
;
A
#
# COMPACT_ATOMS: atom_id res chain seq x y z
N MET A 1 7.06 -14.82 -23.43
CA MET A 1 5.84 -14.15 -22.97
C MET A 1 6.10 -12.65 -22.99
N LYS A 2 5.52 -11.91 -23.96
CA LYS A 2 5.65 -10.45 -24.02
C LYS A 2 4.58 -9.88 -23.10
N TYR A 3 4.99 -9.24 -22.00
CA TYR A 3 4.05 -8.55 -21.11
C TYR A 3 3.58 -7.28 -21.79
N ASP A 4 2.27 -7.14 -21.97
CA ASP A 4 1.67 -5.89 -22.39
C ASP A 4 1.79 -4.88 -21.24
N ILE A 5 2.54 -3.79 -21.48
CA ILE A 5 2.79 -2.73 -20.50
C ILE A 5 1.50 -1.91 -20.27
N SER A 6 0.49 -2.08 -21.14
CA SER A 6 -0.78 -1.34 -21.16
C SER A 6 -1.76 -1.70 -20.03
N SER A 7 -1.48 -2.70 -19.17
CA SER A 7 -2.46 -3.21 -18.18
C SER A 7 -2.14 -2.90 -16.71
N ILE A 8 -1.14 -2.06 -16.40
CA ILE A 8 -0.81 -1.69 -15.02
C ILE A 8 -1.95 -0.84 -14.44
N PRO A 9 -2.61 -1.26 -13.35
CA PRO A 9 -3.67 -0.46 -12.74
C PRO A 9 -3.14 0.90 -12.29
N LYS A 10 -3.88 1.96 -12.65
CA LYS A 10 -3.59 3.34 -12.26
C LYS A 10 -4.00 3.60 -10.81
N ILE A 11 -3.35 2.92 -9.87
CA ILE A 11 -3.62 3.03 -8.44
C ILE A 11 -2.33 3.37 -7.69
N ILE A 12 -2.41 4.43 -6.89
CA ILE A 12 -1.37 4.85 -5.95
C ILE A 12 -1.71 4.27 -4.58
N HIS A 13 -0.89 3.36 -4.08
CA HIS A 13 -1.00 2.82 -2.73
C HIS A 13 0.00 3.52 -1.82
N GLN A 14 -0.49 4.19 -0.78
CA GLN A 14 0.33 4.75 0.28
C GLN A 14 0.01 4.04 1.59
N THR A 15 1.04 3.70 2.36
CA THR A 15 0.87 3.16 3.72
C THR A 15 1.16 4.24 4.75
N GLY A 16 0.35 4.33 5.80
CA GLY A 16 0.54 5.26 6.92
C GLY A 16 0.10 4.62 8.24
N LYS A 17 0.52 5.19 9.37
CA LYS A 17 0.06 4.70 10.69
C LYS A 17 -1.45 4.80 10.82
N ASN A 18 -2.01 5.91 10.36
CA ASN A 18 -3.43 6.25 10.40
C ASN A 18 -3.79 7.07 9.16
N LYS A 19 -5.01 7.63 9.13
CA LYS A 19 -5.48 8.46 8.00
C LYS A 19 -4.84 9.86 7.96
N HIS A 20 -4.04 10.23 8.95
CA HIS A 20 -3.34 11.51 9.00
C HIS A 20 -1.94 11.39 8.38
N VAL A 21 -1.73 12.05 7.25
CA VAL A 21 -0.41 12.15 6.62
C VAL A 21 0.42 13.21 7.35
N PRO A 22 1.65 12.90 7.79
CA PRO A 22 2.48 13.87 8.50
C PRO A 22 2.66 15.17 7.69
N PRO A 23 2.66 16.36 8.34
CA PRO A 23 2.69 17.65 7.62
C PRO A 23 3.86 17.82 6.64
N ASN A 24 5.05 17.30 6.98
CA ASN A 24 6.23 17.30 6.13
C ASN A 24 6.08 16.44 4.86
N CYS A 25 5.08 15.57 4.84
CA CYS A 25 4.85 14.58 3.80
C CYS A 25 3.69 14.95 2.88
N VAL A 26 2.78 15.82 3.35
CA VAL A 26 1.67 16.36 2.57
C VAL A 26 2.13 17.01 1.27
N PRO A 27 3.19 17.85 1.22
CA PRO A 27 3.67 18.40 -0.05
C PRO A 27 4.03 17.31 -1.04
N LEU A 28 4.72 16.28 -0.59
CA LEU A 28 5.11 15.17 -1.45
C LEU A 28 3.93 14.29 -1.84
N GLN A 29 2.91 14.13 -1.01
CA GLN A 29 1.70 13.42 -1.39
C GLN A 29 0.98 14.18 -2.50
N ARG A 30 0.84 15.51 -2.34
CA ARG A 30 0.20 16.39 -3.30
C ARG A 30 0.87 16.37 -4.66
N THR A 31 2.21 16.36 -4.75
CA THR A 31 2.88 16.31 -6.06
C THR A 31 2.43 15.09 -6.87
N TRP A 32 2.33 13.92 -6.25
CA TRP A 32 1.88 12.71 -6.93
C TRP A 32 0.43 12.79 -7.40
N LEU A 33 -0.48 13.27 -6.53
CA LEU A 33 -1.89 13.44 -6.86
C LEU A 33 -2.10 14.47 -7.99
N THR A 34 -1.33 15.56 -7.98
CA THR A 34 -1.38 16.59 -9.02
C THR A 34 -0.88 16.07 -10.37
N HIS A 35 0.19 15.25 -10.39
CA HIS A 35 0.76 14.71 -11.62
C HIS A 35 0.00 13.50 -12.18
N HIS A 36 -0.81 12.82 -11.37
CA HIS A 36 -1.56 11.61 -11.75
C HIS A 36 -3.04 11.75 -11.37
N PRO A 37 -3.76 12.76 -11.92
CA PRO A 37 -5.12 13.06 -11.51
C PRO A 37 -6.14 11.97 -11.90
N ASP A 38 -5.80 11.13 -12.88
CA ASP A 38 -6.61 10.01 -13.35
C ASP A 38 -6.33 8.70 -12.58
N TRP A 39 -5.44 8.71 -11.59
CA TRP A 39 -5.10 7.53 -10.80
C TRP A 39 -5.91 7.50 -9.51
N GLU A 40 -6.40 6.32 -9.14
CA GLU A 40 -7.02 6.11 -7.85
C GLU A 40 -5.96 6.22 -6.74
N TYR A 41 -6.28 6.92 -5.64
CA TYR A 41 -5.41 7.01 -4.49
C TYR A 41 -5.98 6.22 -3.29
N ARG A 42 -5.18 5.31 -2.73
CA ARG A 42 -5.53 4.53 -1.54
C ARG A 42 -4.50 4.72 -0.42
N LEU A 43 -4.97 5.22 0.72
CA LEU A 43 -4.20 5.28 1.96
C LEU A 43 -4.56 4.10 2.88
N TRP A 44 -3.62 3.18 3.02
CA TRP A 44 -3.69 2.01 3.87
C TRP A 44 -3.13 2.31 5.26
N THR A 45 -4.01 2.28 6.27
CA THR A 45 -3.61 2.39 7.68
C THR A 45 -3.10 1.06 8.22
N ASP A 46 -2.47 1.08 9.40
CA ASP A 46 -2.08 -0.16 10.09
C ASP A 46 -3.29 -1.10 10.32
N VAL A 47 -4.47 -0.53 10.59
CA VAL A 47 -5.74 -1.27 10.72
C VAL A 47 -6.17 -1.85 9.38
N ASP A 48 -6.15 -1.04 8.31
CA ASP A 48 -6.53 -1.50 6.96
C ASP A 48 -5.59 -2.62 6.49
N ASN A 49 -4.29 -2.51 6.76
CA ASN A 49 -3.29 -3.51 6.39
C ASN A 49 -3.57 -4.86 7.05
N ARG A 50 -3.83 -4.86 8.37
CA ARG A 50 -4.15 -6.10 9.09
C ARG A 50 -5.48 -6.69 8.62
N ALA A 51 -6.49 -5.86 8.40
CA ALA A 51 -7.79 -6.29 7.87
C ALA A 51 -7.64 -6.91 6.48
N PHE A 52 -6.85 -6.30 5.60
CA PHE A 52 -6.55 -6.81 4.26
C PHE A 52 -5.89 -8.19 4.31
N ILE A 53 -4.87 -8.38 5.16
CA ILE A 53 -4.26 -9.70 5.36
C ILE A 53 -5.28 -10.71 5.91
N SER A 54 -6.04 -10.33 6.94
CA SER A 54 -7.05 -11.22 7.53
C SER A 54 -8.13 -11.65 6.53
N GLN A 55 -8.53 -10.78 5.63
CA GLN A 55 -9.60 -11.03 4.66
C GLN A 55 -9.13 -11.84 3.46
N HIS A 56 -7.97 -11.50 2.89
CA HIS A 56 -7.50 -12.07 1.62
C HIS A 56 -6.43 -13.16 1.79
N TYR A 57 -5.69 -13.13 2.90
CA TYR A 57 -4.58 -14.03 3.17
C TYR A 57 -4.59 -14.53 4.63
N PRO A 58 -5.71 -15.11 5.11
CA PRO A 58 -5.87 -15.49 6.52
C PRO A 58 -4.79 -16.47 7.00
N TRP A 59 -4.23 -17.28 6.10
CA TRP A 59 -3.11 -18.18 6.38
C TRP A 59 -1.83 -17.47 6.82
N PHE A 60 -1.62 -16.22 6.39
CA PHE A 60 -0.46 -15.42 6.73
C PHE A 60 -0.67 -14.57 7.99
N LEU A 61 -1.91 -14.40 8.45
CA LEU A 61 -2.23 -13.55 9.59
C LEU A 61 -1.43 -13.88 10.87
N PRO A 62 -1.22 -15.17 11.25
CA PRO A 62 -0.40 -15.50 12.41
C PRO A 62 1.06 -15.03 12.27
N ILE A 63 1.63 -15.14 11.06
CA ILE A 63 3.00 -14.69 10.76
C ILE A 63 3.05 -13.15 10.81
N TYR A 64 2.07 -12.50 10.18
CA TYR A 64 1.94 -11.05 10.18
C TYR A 64 1.86 -10.46 11.60
N ASP A 65 1.04 -11.05 12.46
CA ASP A 65 0.89 -10.62 13.85
C ASP A 65 2.15 -10.93 14.69
N SER A 66 2.90 -11.98 14.34
CA SER A 66 4.14 -12.35 15.04
C SER A 66 5.31 -11.39 14.83
N TYR A 67 5.26 -10.53 13.81
CA TYR A 67 6.33 -9.55 13.60
C TYR A 67 6.44 -8.58 14.79
N PRO A 68 7.64 -8.40 15.35
CA PRO A 68 7.82 -7.58 16.55
C PRO A 68 7.58 -6.09 16.28
N GLU A 69 7.99 -5.63 15.10
CA GLU A 69 7.92 -4.23 14.72
C GLU A 69 6.87 -3.98 13.65
N ASN A 70 6.15 -2.87 13.80
CA ASN A 70 5.10 -2.50 12.85
C ASN A 70 5.64 -2.18 11.45
N ILE A 71 6.91 -1.77 11.34
CA ILE A 71 7.54 -1.54 10.03
C ILE A 71 7.66 -2.84 9.23
N MET A 72 7.96 -3.96 9.89
CA MET A 72 8.06 -5.28 9.24
C MET A 72 6.71 -5.74 8.69
N ARG A 73 5.63 -5.45 9.41
CA ARG A 73 4.25 -5.68 8.95
C ARG A 73 3.94 -4.88 7.70
N VAL A 74 4.27 -3.59 7.70
CA VAL A 74 4.08 -2.72 6.53
C VAL A 74 4.93 -3.18 5.34
N ASP A 75 6.16 -3.61 5.57
CA ASP A 75 7.02 -4.14 4.50
C ASP A 75 6.45 -5.44 3.92
N ALA A 76 5.91 -6.32 4.77
CA ALA A 76 5.26 -7.55 4.31
C ALA A 76 3.99 -7.25 3.49
N VAL A 77 3.03 -6.48 4.04
CA VAL A 77 1.72 -6.24 3.39
C VAL A 77 1.86 -5.55 2.04
N ARG A 78 2.90 -4.74 1.82
CA ARG A 78 3.18 -4.13 0.51
C ARG A 78 3.26 -5.16 -0.61
N TYR A 79 3.94 -6.28 -0.38
CA TYR A 79 4.03 -7.34 -1.40
C TYR A 79 2.69 -8.00 -1.65
N PHE A 80 1.88 -8.20 -0.61
CA PHE A 80 0.52 -8.73 -0.75
C PHE A 80 -0.39 -7.76 -1.52
N ILE A 81 -0.30 -6.46 -1.25
CA ILE A 81 -1.05 -5.43 -1.98
C ILE A 81 -0.63 -5.41 -3.45
N LEU A 82 0.67 -5.40 -3.74
CA LEU A 82 1.18 -5.40 -5.11
C LEU A 82 0.78 -6.66 -5.89
N TYR A 83 0.82 -7.82 -5.23
CA TYR A 83 0.41 -9.10 -5.80
C TYR A 83 -1.11 -9.13 -6.06
N HIS A 84 -1.91 -8.63 -5.12
CA HIS A 84 -3.37 -8.61 -5.24
C HIS A 84 -3.87 -7.68 -6.34
N TYR A 85 -3.25 -6.52 -6.49
CA TYR A 85 -3.67 -5.47 -7.43
C TYR A 85 -2.82 -5.45 -8.72
N GLU A 86 -2.31 -6.60 -9.16
CA GLU A 86 -1.58 -6.81 -10.44
C GLU A 86 -0.66 -5.65 -10.88
N ARG A 87 0.32 -5.33 -10.02
CA ARG A 87 1.36 -4.28 -10.19
C ARG A 87 0.81 -2.86 -10.01
N ALA A 88 0.74 -2.40 -8.76
CA ALA A 88 0.44 -1.01 -8.44
C ALA A 88 1.70 -0.23 -8.01
N VAL A 89 1.62 1.11 -7.91
CA VAL A 89 2.73 1.91 -7.36
C VAL A 89 2.53 2.02 -5.85
N CYS A 90 3.42 1.39 -5.07
CA CYS A 90 3.38 1.44 -3.62
C CYS A 90 4.45 2.38 -3.06
N ARG A 91 4.03 3.48 -2.44
CA ARG A 91 4.94 4.47 -1.87
C ARG A 91 5.23 4.18 -0.39
N PHE A 92 6.49 4.37 -0.01
CA PHE A 92 6.98 4.19 1.37
C PHE A 92 6.34 5.16 2.35
N ARG A 93 6.11 4.62 3.55
CA ARG A 93 5.55 5.24 4.75
C ARG A 93 6.36 6.45 5.22
N PHE A 94 5.67 7.35 5.92
CA PHE A 94 6.25 8.38 6.77
C PHE A 94 5.82 8.14 8.22
#